data_AF-A0A813KMD1-F1
#
_entry.id   AF-A0A813KMD1-F1
#
_cell.length_a   1.000
_cell.length_b   1.000
_cell.length_c   1.000
_cell.angle_alpha   90.00
_cell.angle_beta   90.00
_cell.angle_gamma   90.00
#
_symmetry.space_group_name_H-M   'P 1'
#
loop_
_entity.id
_entity.type
_entity.pdbx_description
1 polymer ?
#
loop_
_entity_poly.entity_id
_entity_poly.type
_entity_poly.pdbx_seq_one_letter_code
_entity_poly.pdbx_strand_id
1 'polypeptide(L)'
;VLSLPKDSQRLLFGWLKHLPSEYFGRVVNVMQQYITFTLTTSGQNTSDASAAVMMLQTLWDVNQEMGGILPEWCFHNGAISQSQELQEHYRQWQQQQSLVFSYCRYPFLLDAEAKRRLLSFDARLRMECSMQELLALSLRGALPAEVAFEEILQFRVRRQHLLSDFCGQLWWRLCNLPQCLSVPLSVVFVGELGIDAGGLRKECLQLVLRQLCELTSLFTELEELPGLLWFKPTADYWNKGFIPQGDEGHDIEWSKHLPEIAGAIVGLAAFNSIYLDLRLHPSIYRFFVQRSVQSNFE
;
A
#
# COMPACT_ATOMS: atom_id res chain seq x y z
N VAL A 1 -1.68 -16.03 32.53
CA VAL A 1 -1.18 -16.91 31.44
C VAL A 1 -0.56 -16.10 30.32
N LEU A 2 -1.27 -15.12 29.73
CA LEU A 2 -0.74 -14.26 28.66
C LEU A 2 0.38 -13.28 29.11
N SER A 3 0.57 -13.11 30.42
CA SER A 3 1.69 -12.37 31.02
C SER A 3 2.96 -13.21 31.22
N LEU A 4 2.92 -14.51 30.92
CA LEU A 4 4.07 -15.40 31.09
C LEU A 4 5.16 -15.09 30.05
N PRO A 5 6.45 -15.37 30.36
CA PRO A 5 7.52 -15.30 29.38
C PRO A 5 7.22 -16.15 28.13
N LYS A 6 7.68 -15.70 26.95
CA LYS A 6 7.40 -16.37 25.67
C LYS A 6 7.75 -17.86 25.68
N ASP A 7 8.83 -18.25 26.35
CA ASP A 7 9.24 -19.65 26.43
C ASP A 7 8.28 -20.50 27.29
N SER A 8 7.74 -19.92 28.36
CA SER A 8 6.70 -20.56 29.17
C SER A 8 5.38 -20.67 28.42
N GLN A 9 5.03 -19.66 27.61
CA GLN A 9 3.86 -19.72 26.71
C GLN A 9 4.03 -20.81 25.65
N ARG A 10 5.22 -20.93 25.05
CA ARG A 10 5.54 -21.99 24.08
C ARG A 10 5.40 -23.38 24.69
N LEU A 11 5.83 -23.58 25.93
CA LEU A 11 5.64 -24.86 26.63
C LEU A 11 4.16 -25.11 26.94
N LEU A 12 3.44 -24.11 27.43
CA LEU A 12 2.01 -24.21 27.77
C LEU A 12 1.12 -24.43 26.56
N PHE A 13 1.47 -23.88 25.40
CA PHE A 13 0.70 -23.94 24.17
C PHE A 13 1.30 -24.87 23.12
N GLY A 14 2.42 -25.54 23.43
CA GLY A 14 3.09 -26.46 22.50
C GLY A 14 2.21 -27.62 22.06
N TRP A 15 1.27 -28.05 22.91
CA TRP A 15 0.29 -29.09 22.57
C TRP A 15 -0.71 -28.66 21.50
N LEU A 16 -0.93 -27.35 21.28
CA LEU A 16 -1.83 -26.85 20.24
C LEU A 16 -1.36 -27.28 18.83
N LYS A 17 -0.05 -27.48 18.64
CA LYS A 17 0.55 -27.97 17.39
C LYS A 17 0.14 -29.40 17.04
N HIS A 18 -0.26 -30.18 18.04
CA HIS A 18 -0.62 -31.59 17.89
C HIS A 18 -2.13 -31.80 17.82
N LEU A 19 -2.93 -30.74 17.94
CA LEU A 19 -4.36 -30.84 17.77
C LEU A 19 -4.73 -31.16 16.32
N PRO A 20 -5.69 -32.07 16.08
CA PRO A 20 -6.29 -32.21 14.77
C PRO A 20 -6.93 -30.88 14.33
N SER A 21 -6.90 -30.61 13.03
CA SER A 21 -7.36 -29.35 12.43
C SER A 21 -8.78 -28.96 12.85
N GLU A 22 -9.68 -29.93 13.01
CA GLU A 22 -11.05 -29.71 13.49
C GLU A 22 -11.10 -29.09 14.89
N TYR A 23 -10.32 -29.62 15.83
CA TYR A 23 -10.30 -29.10 17.20
C TYR A 23 -9.61 -27.74 17.26
N PHE A 24 -8.53 -27.58 16.51
CA PHE A 24 -7.84 -26.30 16.39
C PHE A 24 -8.78 -25.21 15.83
N GLY A 25 -9.54 -25.54 14.78
CA GLY A 25 -10.58 -24.68 14.20
C GLY A 25 -11.70 -24.33 15.18
N ARG A 26 -12.14 -25.27 16.02
CA ARG A 26 -13.13 -24.96 17.07
C ARG A 26 -12.61 -23.94 18.07
N VAL A 27 -11.36 -24.05 18.50
CA VAL A 27 -10.76 -23.07 19.44
C VAL A 27 -10.68 -21.69 18.80
N VAL A 28 -10.21 -21.59 17.55
CA VAL A 28 -10.17 -20.33 16.79
C VAL A 28 -11.58 -19.74 16.69
N ASN A 29 -12.57 -20.53 16.31
CA ASN A 29 -13.95 -20.06 16.15
C ASN A 29 -14.56 -19.56 17.47
N VAL A 30 -14.32 -20.23 18.59
CA VAL A 30 -14.80 -19.78 19.91
C VAL A 30 -14.21 -18.40 20.25
N MET A 31 -12.92 -18.19 20.00
CA MET A 31 -12.28 -16.89 20.25
C MET A 31 -12.83 -15.80 19.32
N GLN A 32 -13.05 -16.13 18.04
CA GLN A 32 -13.66 -15.20 17.07
C GLN A 32 -15.08 -14.80 17.47
N GLN A 33 -15.91 -15.76 17.85
CA GLN A 33 -17.28 -15.52 18.29
C GLN A 33 -17.31 -14.68 19.56
N TYR A 34 -16.40 -14.93 20.51
CA TYR A 34 -16.28 -14.10 21.71
C TYR A 34 -15.95 -12.64 21.34
N ILE A 35 -14.95 -12.40 20.49
CA ILE A 35 -14.58 -11.05 20.04
C ILE A 35 -15.73 -10.36 19.32
N THR A 36 -16.43 -11.08 18.43
CA THR A 36 -17.59 -10.53 17.74
C THR A 36 -18.70 -10.18 18.73
N PHE A 37 -18.99 -11.07 19.68
CA PHE A 37 -20.01 -10.83 20.70
C PHE A 37 -19.68 -9.62 21.58
N THR A 38 -18.43 -9.48 22.02
CA THR A 38 -18.01 -8.35 22.86
C THR A 38 -18.12 -7.03 22.13
N LEU A 39 -17.83 -6.98 20.82
CA LEU A 39 -17.92 -5.79 19.98
C LEU A 39 -19.36 -5.42 19.57
N THR A 40 -20.25 -6.40 19.38
CA THR A 40 -21.63 -6.12 18.96
C THR A 40 -22.58 -5.83 20.13
N THR A 41 -22.23 -6.28 21.33
CA THR A 41 -23.10 -6.23 22.52
C THR A 41 -22.64 -5.15 23.51
N SER A 42 -21.70 -4.28 23.12
CA SER A 42 -21.07 -3.27 23.99
C SER A 42 -22.05 -2.14 24.35
N GLY A 43 -23.04 -2.45 25.19
CA GLY A 43 -23.94 -1.47 25.80
C GLY A 43 -23.71 -1.29 27.29
N GLN A 44 -23.23 -2.30 28.04
CA GLN A 44 -23.24 -2.23 29.51
C GLN A 44 -22.11 -2.95 30.27
N ASN A 45 -21.12 -3.59 29.66
CA ASN A 45 -20.01 -4.19 30.42
C ASN A 45 -18.67 -4.16 29.68
N THR A 46 -17.62 -3.84 30.45
CA THR A 46 -16.20 -3.73 30.09
C THR A 46 -15.55 -5.09 29.79
N SER A 47 -16.17 -5.92 28.95
CA SER A 47 -15.51 -7.15 28.50
C SER A 47 -14.45 -6.80 27.48
N ASP A 48 -13.19 -6.71 27.93
CA ASP A 48 -12.05 -6.42 27.08
C ASP A 48 -11.77 -7.61 26.14
N ALA A 49 -11.84 -7.36 24.83
CA ALA A 49 -11.53 -8.34 23.79
C ALA A 49 -10.02 -8.63 23.69
N SER A 50 -9.17 -7.81 24.33
CA SER A 50 -7.71 -7.89 24.23
C SER A 50 -7.15 -9.27 24.57
N ALA A 51 -7.66 -9.92 25.61
CA ALA A 51 -7.20 -11.25 26.03
C ALA A 51 -7.50 -12.33 24.96
N ALA A 52 -8.69 -12.28 24.35
CA ALA A 52 -9.07 -13.19 23.29
C ALA A 52 -8.26 -12.94 22.01
N VAL A 53 -7.97 -11.67 21.68
CA VAL A 53 -7.10 -11.30 20.57
C VAL A 53 -5.66 -11.78 20.79
N MET A 54 -5.11 -11.61 21.99
CA MET A 54 -3.79 -12.13 22.34
C MET A 54 -3.72 -13.65 22.26
N MET A 55 -4.78 -14.35 22.64
CA MET A 55 -4.86 -15.81 22.47
C MET A 55 -4.97 -16.21 20.99
N LEU A 56 -5.75 -15.47 20.18
CA LEU A 56 -5.79 -15.66 18.73
C LEU A 56 -4.43 -15.41 18.08
N GLN A 57 -3.63 -14.46 18.56
CA GLN A 57 -2.26 -14.25 18.08
C GLN A 57 -1.40 -15.50 18.32
N THR A 58 -1.48 -16.11 19.51
CA THR A 58 -0.75 -17.36 19.79
C THR A 58 -1.21 -18.49 18.85
N LEU A 59 -2.52 -18.61 18.59
CA LEU A 59 -3.04 -19.58 17.63
C LEU A 59 -2.58 -19.29 16.20
N TRP A 60 -2.55 -18.02 15.80
CA TRP A 60 -2.05 -17.59 14.51
C TRP A 60 -0.57 -17.96 14.34
N ASP A 61 0.26 -17.72 15.34
CA ASP A 61 1.69 -18.07 15.30
C ASP A 61 1.88 -19.58 15.17
N VAL A 62 1.13 -20.38 15.93
CA VAL A 62 1.12 -21.85 15.81
C VAL A 62 0.68 -22.29 14.42
N ASN A 63 -0.34 -21.63 13.84
CA ASN A 63 -0.82 -21.93 12.50
C ASN A 63 0.27 -21.71 11.44
N GLN A 64 1.00 -20.60 11.55
CA GLN A 64 2.10 -20.25 10.63
C GLN A 64 3.31 -21.19 10.78
N GLU A 65 3.68 -21.54 12.02
CA GLU A 65 4.79 -22.47 12.29
C GLU A 65 4.55 -23.88 11.71
N MET A 66 3.29 -24.33 11.66
CA MET A 66 2.91 -25.66 11.16
C MET A 66 2.59 -25.68 9.66
N GLY A 67 2.88 -24.59 8.93
CA GLY A 67 2.63 -24.51 7.49
C GLY A 67 1.16 -24.30 7.10
N GLY A 68 0.34 -23.76 8.01
CA GLY A 68 -1.07 -23.44 7.79
C GLY A 68 -2.02 -24.60 8.10
N ILE A 69 -2.25 -24.88 9.39
CA ILE A 69 -3.26 -25.86 9.86
C ILE A 69 -4.65 -25.48 9.34
N LEU A 70 -4.96 -24.19 9.35
CA LEU A 70 -6.17 -23.57 8.83
C LEU A 70 -5.82 -22.50 7.79
N PRO A 71 -6.72 -22.25 6.83
CA PRO A 71 -6.63 -21.09 5.96
C PRO A 71 -6.61 -19.77 6.73
N GLU A 72 -5.89 -18.77 6.20
CA GLU A 72 -5.75 -17.46 6.86
C GLU A 72 -7.08 -16.74 7.10
N TRP A 73 -8.04 -16.93 6.20
CA TRP A 73 -9.35 -16.28 6.30
C TRP A 73 -10.17 -16.74 7.51
N CYS A 74 -9.87 -17.91 8.11
CA CYS A 74 -10.48 -18.34 9.36
C CYS A 74 -10.10 -17.44 10.55
N PHE A 75 -9.03 -16.65 10.40
CA PHE A 75 -8.56 -15.72 11.42
C PHE A 75 -9.06 -14.29 11.20
N HIS A 76 -9.72 -13.98 10.08
CA HIS A 76 -10.36 -12.68 9.91
C HIS A 76 -11.60 -12.54 10.80
N ASN A 77 -11.77 -11.37 11.40
CA ASN A 77 -12.95 -11.03 12.18
C ASN A 77 -13.74 -9.93 11.46
N GLY A 78 -14.95 -10.27 11.01
CA GLY A 78 -15.82 -9.32 10.31
C GLY A 78 -16.26 -8.13 11.16
N ALA A 79 -16.48 -8.33 12.47
CA ALA A 79 -16.89 -7.26 13.37
C ALA A 79 -15.78 -6.22 13.57
N ILE A 80 -14.52 -6.67 13.72
CA ILE A 80 -13.36 -5.76 13.73
C ILE A 80 -13.20 -5.09 12.38
N SER A 81 -13.26 -5.87 11.29
CA SER A 81 -13.01 -5.38 9.93
C SER A 81 -13.99 -4.27 9.54
N GLN A 82 -15.27 -4.37 9.93
CA GLN A 82 -16.31 -3.38 9.66
C GLN A 82 -16.49 -2.32 10.76
N SER A 83 -15.68 -2.36 11.83
CA SER A 83 -15.77 -1.38 12.90
C SER A 83 -15.39 0.03 12.42
N GLN A 84 -16.18 1.03 12.82
CA GLN A 84 -15.87 2.44 12.56
C GLN A 84 -14.69 2.92 13.42
N GLU A 85 -14.45 2.27 14.56
CA GLU A 85 -13.36 2.60 15.50
C GLU A 85 -11.99 2.18 14.96
N LEU A 86 -11.93 1.40 13.88
CA LEU A 86 -10.68 0.88 13.32
C LEU A 86 -9.70 2.00 12.91
N GLN A 87 -10.20 3.14 12.43
CA GLN A 87 -9.38 4.30 12.10
C GLN A 87 -8.75 4.95 13.35
N GLU A 88 -9.48 4.97 14.46
CA GLU A 88 -8.98 5.52 15.71
C GLU A 88 -7.94 4.58 16.34
N HIS A 89 -8.20 3.26 16.31
CA HIS A 89 -7.21 2.25 16.64
C HIS A 89 -5.93 2.38 15.80
N TYR A 90 -6.05 2.77 14.52
CA TYR A 90 -4.90 3.02 13.66
C TYR A 90 -4.11 4.25 14.12
N ARG A 91 -4.78 5.38 14.41
CA ARG A 91 -4.10 6.59 14.93
C ARG A 91 -3.33 6.32 16.22
N GLN A 92 -3.98 5.64 17.18
CA GLN A 92 -3.36 5.29 18.47
C GLN A 92 -2.15 4.38 18.28
N TRP A 93 -2.26 3.42 17.35
CA TRP A 93 -1.15 2.52 17.01
C TRP A 93 0.02 3.27 16.36
N GLN A 94 -0.25 4.19 15.43
CA GLN A 94 0.78 4.97 14.75
C GLN A 94 1.53 5.92 15.71
N GLN A 95 0.84 6.51 16.69
CA GLN A 95 1.44 7.42 17.67
C GLN A 95 2.33 6.73 18.73
N GLN A 96 2.60 5.43 18.59
CA GLN A 96 3.48 4.62 19.45
C GLN A 96 3.15 4.70 20.95
N GLN A 97 1.89 4.96 21.32
CA GLN A 97 1.45 4.78 22.70
C GLN A 97 1.28 3.28 22.98
N SER A 98 2.41 2.59 23.16
CA SER A 98 2.53 1.13 23.35
C SER A 98 1.72 0.56 24.53
N LEU A 99 1.14 1.43 25.35
CA LEU A 99 0.30 1.12 26.49
C LEU A 99 -1.17 0.87 26.13
N VAL A 100 -1.64 1.32 24.95
CA VAL A 100 -3.04 1.19 24.54
C VAL A 100 -3.22 0.02 23.58
N PHE A 101 -4.19 -0.84 23.86
CA PHE A 101 -4.55 -1.96 23.01
C PHE A 101 -5.11 -1.46 21.66
N SER A 102 -4.62 -2.02 20.55
CA SER A 102 -5.13 -1.72 19.22
C SER A 102 -5.22 -2.97 18.35
N TYR A 103 -6.35 -3.16 17.68
CA TYR A 103 -6.54 -4.24 16.71
C TYR A 103 -5.59 -4.13 15.51
N CYS A 104 -5.08 -2.93 15.20
CA CYS A 104 -4.12 -2.72 14.11
C CYS A 104 -2.77 -3.41 14.35
N ARG A 105 -2.47 -3.79 15.60
CA ARG A 105 -1.31 -4.63 15.95
C ARG A 105 -1.44 -6.08 15.47
N TYR A 106 -2.63 -6.50 15.06
CA TYR A 106 -2.96 -7.88 14.70
C TYR A 106 -3.55 -7.94 13.27
N PRO A 107 -2.74 -7.75 12.20
CA PRO A 107 -3.24 -7.63 10.83
C PRO A 107 -3.96 -8.89 10.31
N PHE A 108 -3.73 -10.06 10.91
CA PHE A 108 -4.43 -11.29 10.53
C PHE A 108 -5.94 -11.22 10.84
N LEU A 109 -6.37 -10.35 11.77
CA LEU A 109 -7.78 -10.14 12.11
C LEU A 109 -8.53 -9.37 11.02
N LEU A 110 -7.81 -8.65 10.16
CA LEU A 110 -8.40 -7.74 9.18
C LEU A 110 -8.50 -8.42 7.82
N ASP A 111 -9.70 -8.35 7.23
CA ASP A 111 -9.91 -8.75 5.85
C ASP A 111 -9.21 -7.77 4.88
N ALA A 112 -9.17 -8.15 3.59
CA ALA A 112 -8.51 -7.36 2.56
C ALA A 112 -9.12 -5.95 2.42
N GLU A 113 -10.44 -5.82 2.60
CA GLU A 113 -11.15 -4.55 2.46
C GLU A 113 -10.83 -3.60 3.63
N ALA A 114 -10.81 -4.10 4.87
CA ALA A 114 -10.41 -3.33 6.04
C ALA A 114 -8.96 -2.86 5.93
N LYS A 115 -8.04 -3.72 5.50
CA LYS A 115 -6.64 -3.35 5.23
C LYS A 115 -6.55 -2.25 4.18
N ARG A 116 -7.31 -2.38 3.08
CA ARG A 116 -7.36 -1.37 2.03
C ARG A 116 -7.88 -0.02 2.56
N ARG A 117 -8.95 -0.02 3.35
CA ARG A 117 -9.48 1.20 3.99
C ARG A 117 -8.47 1.84 4.92
N LEU A 118 -7.73 1.04 5.69
CA LEU A 118 -6.66 1.53 6.56
C LEU A 118 -5.49 2.12 5.77
N LEU A 119 -5.05 1.47 4.70
CA LEU A 119 -3.98 2.00 3.82
C LEU A 119 -4.40 3.32 3.15
N SER A 120 -5.65 3.42 2.69
CA SER A 120 -6.21 4.65 2.14
C SER A 120 -6.32 5.76 3.20
N PHE A 121 -6.64 5.40 4.44
CA PHE A 121 -6.66 6.32 5.56
C PHE A 121 -5.25 6.80 5.93
N ASP A 122 -4.27 5.89 6.01
CA ASP A 122 -2.86 6.21 6.24
C ASP A 122 -2.31 7.17 5.18
N ALA A 123 -2.58 6.90 3.91
CA ALA A 123 -2.14 7.77 2.82
C ALA A 123 -2.70 9.19 2.96
N ARG A 124 -3.96 9.35 3.38
CA ARG A 124 -4.55 10.67 3.65
C ARG A 124 -3.89 11.39 4.82
N LEU A 125 -3.61 10.69 5.92
CA LEU A 125 -2.89 11.27 7.05
C LEU A 125 -1.48 11.73 6.63
N ARG A 126 -0.78 10.93 5.83
CA ARG A 126 0.53 11.30 5.29
C ARG A 126 0.44 12.51 4.35
N MET A 127 -0.59 12.59 3.50
CA MET A 127 -0.83 13.77 2.67
C MET A 127 -1.00 15.03 3.51
N GLU A 128 -1.83 14.97 4.56
CA GLU A 128 -2.04 16.10 5.47
C GLU A 128 -0.73 16.54 6.14
N CYS A 129 0.07 15.59 6.64
CA CYS A 129 1.39 15.89 7.21
C CYS A 129 2.34 16.50 6.18
N SER A 130 2.45 15.92 4.98
CA SER A 130 3.33 16.44 3.92
C SER A 130 2.93 17.84 3.46
N MET A 131 1.62 18.15 3.39
CA MET A 131 1.16 19.51 3.10
C MET A 131 1.58 20.50 4.19
N GLN A 132 1.47 20.13 5.47
CA GLN A 132 1.94 20.96 6.58
C GLN A 132 3.46 21.17 6.54
N GLU A 133 4.22 20.13 6.21
CA GLU A 133 5.67 20.21 6.05
C GLU A 133 6.06 21.13 4.89
N LEU A 134 5.40 21.02 3.74
CA LEU A 134 5.62 21.92 2.59
C LEU A 134 5.33 23.37 2.92
N LEU A 135 4.20 23.64 3.61
CA LEU A 135 3.89 24.99 4.09
C LEU A 135 4.96 25.50 5.06
N ALA A 136 5.45 24.65 5.98
CA ALA A 136 6.51 25.04 6.90
C ALA A 136 7.83 25.34 6.18
N LEU A 137 8.21 24.56 5.16
CA LEU A 137 9.40 24.81 4.34
C LEU A 137 9.26 26.09 3.51
N SER A 138 8.07 26.34 2.96
CA SER A 138 7.72 27.56 2.24
C SER A 138 7.87 28.80 3.11
N LEU A 139 7.28 28.80 4.31
CA LEU A 139 7.39 29.89 5.27
C LEU A 139 8.84 30.16 5.73
N ARG A 140 9.71 29.15 5.67
CA ARG A 140 11.14 29.26 5.97
C ARG A 140 11.98 29.73 4.78
N GLY A 141 11.38 29.95 3.61
CA GLY A 141 12.09 30.31 2.38
C GLY A 141 13.00 29.19 1.84
N ALA A 142 12.77 27.94 2.26
CA ALA A 142 13.57 26.78 1.84
C ALA A 142 13.09 26.16 0.52
N LEU A 143 11.97 26.63 -0.03
CA LEU A 143 11.44 26.21 -1.33
C LEU A 143 11.51 27.36 -2.34
N PRO A 144 11.70 27.07 -3.64
CA PRO A 144 11.53 28.05 -4.70
C PRO A 144 10.14 28.70 -4.62
N ALA A 145 10.06 30.01 -4.92
CA ALA A 145 8.80 30.78 -4.83
C ALA A 145 7.65 30.18 -5.67
N GLU A 146 8.00 29.50 -6.76
CA GLU A 146 7.07 28.81 -7.67
C GLU A 146 6.39 27.59 -7.03
N VAL A 147 7.00 27.03 -5.98
CA VAL A 147 6.59 25.77 -5.32
C VAL A 147 6.10 26.01 -3.89
N ALA A 148 6.35 27.21 -3.37
CA ALA A 148 6.01 27.65 -2.02
C ALA A 148 4.52 27.51 -1.63
N PHE A 149 3.63 27.26 -2.61
CA PHE A 149 2.19 27.10 -2.39
C PHE A 149 1.61 25.91 -3.16
N GLU A 150 2.45 24.93 -3.52
CA GLU A 150 1.99 23.76 -4.25
C GLU A 150 1.27 22.78 -3.31
N GLU A 151 -0.03 23.00 -3.12
CA GLU A 151 -0.92 22.13 -2.32
C GLU A 151 -1.38 20.88 -3.08
N ILE A 152 -1.11 20.82 -4.38
CA ILE A 152 -1.59 19.79 -5.30
C ILE A 152 -0.45 19.46 -6.27
N LEU A 153 -0.17 18.17 -6.43
CA LEU A 153 0.73 17.68 -7.48
C LEU A 153 -0.03 17.63 -8.80
N GLN A 154 0.11 18.67 -9.62
CA GLN A 154 -0.63 18.78 -10.88
C GLN A 154 0.23 18.39 -12.09
N PHE A 155 -0.26 17.42 -12.86
CA PHE A 155 0.29 17.10 -14.19
C PHE A 155 -0.56 17.71 -15.29
N ARG A 156 0.07 18.44 -16.21
CA ARG A 156 -0.60 18.99 -17.41
C ARG A 156 -0.17 18.19 -18.62
N VAL A 157 -1.10 17.53 -19.30
CA VAL A 157 -0.76 16.51 -20.28
C VAL A 157 -1.55 16.68 -21.58
N ARG A 158 -0.88 16.55 -22.73
CA ARG A 158 -1.52 16.49 -24.05
C ARG A 158 -1.81 15.03 -24.38
N ARG A 159 -3.03 14.69 -24.82
CA ARG A 159 -3.39 13.30 -25.16
C ARG A 159 -2.44 12.65 -26.17
N GLN A 160 -1.96 13.43 -27.14
CA GLN A 160 -1.04 12.98 -28.19
C GLN A 160 0.38 12.72 -27.69
N HIS A 161 0.78 13.35 -26.58
CA HIS A 161 2.14 13.25 -26.01
C HIS A 161 2.10 12.73 -24.57
N LEU A 162 1.09 11.90 -24.24
CA LEU A 162 0.74 11.50 -22.88
C LEU A 162 1.96 10.96 -22.10
N LEU A 163 2.65 9.98 -22.65
CA LEU A 163 3.80 9.34 -21.99
C LEU A 163 4.95 10.33 -21.75
N SER A 164 5.31 11.11 -22.78
CA SER A 164 6.42 12.08 -22.69
C SER A 164 6.12 13.19 -21.68
N ASP A 165 4.94 13.82 -21.78
CA ASP A 165 4.53 14.91 -20.90
C ASP A 165 4.47 14.44 -19.44
N PHE A 166 3.85 13.28 -19.18
CA PHE A 166 3.69 12.77 -17.82
C PHE A 166 5.02 12.29 -17.22
N CYS A 167 5.76 11.44 -17.96
CA CYS A 167 7.02 10.87 -17.45
C CYS A 167 8.11 11.94 -17.30
N GLY A 168 8.19 12.91 -18.21
CA GLY A 168 9.12 14.03 -18.09
C GLY A 168 8.82 14.91 -16.88
N GLN A 169 7.55 15.28 -16.66
CA GLN A 169 7.14 16.01 -15.46
C GLN A 169 7.40 15.21 -14.18
N LEU A 170 7.09 13.91 -14.17
CA LEU A 170 7.29 13.05 -13.00
C LEU A 170 8.77 12.90 -12.67
N TRP A 171 9.62 12.69 -13.67
CA TRP A 171 11.06 12.61 -13.52
C TRP A 171 11.63 13.90 -12.93
N TRP A 172 11.24 15.05 -13.48
CA TRP A 172 11.67 16.33 -12.96
C TRP A 172 11.26 16.52 -11.49
N ARG A 173 10.04 16.10 -11.11
CA ARG A 173 9.59 16.12 -9.70
C ARG A 173 10.41 15.20 -8.81
N LEU A 174 10.72 13.98 -9.26
CA LEU A 174 11.57 13.05 -8.51
C LEU A 174 12.96 13.64 -8.24
N CYS A 175 13.58 14.29 -9.23
CA CYS A 175 14.93 14.83 -9.11
C CYS A 175 15.00 16.12 -8.30
N ASN A 176 13.99 16.98 -8.41
CA ASN A 176 14.07 18.34 -7.86
C ASN A 176 13.21 18.56 -6.62
N LEU A 177 12.03 17.94 -6.54
CA LEU A 177 10.99 18.21 -5.54
C LEU A 177 10.24 16.93 -5.09
N PRO A 178 10.95 15.90 -4.60
CA PRO A 178 10.33 14.63 -4.22
C PRO A 178 9.27 14.77 -3.12
N GLN A 179 9.39 15.78 -2.24
CA GLN A 179 8.41 16.07 -1.18
C GLN A 179 7.01 16.40 -1.72
N CYS A 180 6.89 16.90 -2.95
CA CYS A 180 5.60 17.18 -3.60
C CYS A 180 4.89 15.90 -4.08
N LEU A 181 5.57 14.75 -4.11
CA LEU A 181 4.93 13.48 -4.51
C LEU A 181 3.94 12.95 -3.46
N SER A 182 4.02 13.48 -2.24
CA SER A 182 3.15 13.13 -1.12
C SER A 182 1.96 14.06 -0.95
N VAL A 183 1.70 15.01 -1.85
CA VAL A 183 0.48 15.83 -1.83
C VAL A 183 -0.59 15.27 -2.79
N PRO A 184 -1.87 15.71 -2.69
CA PRO A 184 -2.92 15.22 -3.56
C PRO A 184 -2.60 15.37 -5.05
N LEU A 185 -2.76 14.28 -5.80
CA LEU A 185 -2.58 14.25 -7.25
C LEU A 185 -3.74 14.98 -7.96
N SER A 186 -3.42 15.73 -9.01
CA SER A 186 -4.35 16.31 -10.00
C SER A 186 -3.81 16.14 -11.41
N VAL A 187 -4.72 15.96 -12.38
CA VAL A 187 -4.36 15.85 -13.80
C VAL A 187 -5.26 16.76 -14.62
N VAL A 188 -4.65 17.50 -15.54
CA VAL A 188 -5.34 18.38 -16.49
C VAL A 188 -4.93 18.00 -17.90
N PHE A 189 -5.90 17.55 -18.70
CA PHE A 189 -5.68 17.37 -20.13
C PHE A 189 -5.80 18.71 -20.86
N VAL A 190 -4.78 19.04 -21.65
CA VAL A 190 -4.72 20.32 -22.36
C VAL A 190 -5.87 20.43 -23.37
N GLY A 191 -6.69 21.46 -23.24
CA GLY A 191 -7.84 21.71 -24.12
C GLY A 191 -9.13 20.97 -23.73
N GLU A 192 -9.17 20.29 -22.58
CA GLU A 192 -10.34 19.56 -22.10
C GLU A 192 -10.96 20.18 -20.85
N LEU A 193 -12.28 20.11 -20.75
CA LEU A 193 -13.01 20.54 -19.57
C LEU A 193 -12.89 19.46 -18.48
N GLY A 194 -12.20 19.79 -17.40
CA GLY A 194 -11.92 18.88 -16.28
C GLY A 194 -13.10 18.66 -15.34
N ILE A 195 -14.17 18.03 -15.84
CA ILE A 195 -15.45 17.90 -15.11
C ILE A 195 -15.36 16.91 -13.93
N ASP A 196 -14.65 15.78 -14.12
CA ASP A 196 -14.45 14.77 -13.07
C ASP A 196 -12.95 14.58 -12.77
N ALA A 197 -12.45 15.33 -11.79
CA ALA A 197 -11.06 15.23 -11.34
C ALA A 197 -10.67 13.82 -10.85
N GLY A 198 -11.63 13.03 -10.34
CA GLY A 198 -11.39 11.64 -9.95
C GLY A 198 -11.16 10.74 -11.17
N GLY A 199 -12.09 10.81 -12.12
CA GLY A 199 -12.02 10.07 -13.39
C GLY A 199 -10.76 10.37 -14.18
N LEU A 200 -10.36 11.64 -14.30
CA LEU A 200 -9.19 12.05 -15.07
C LEU A 200 -7.87 11.50 -14.51
N ARG A 201 -7.71 11.45 -13.18
CA ARG A 201 -6.51 10.88 -12.55
C ARG A 201 -6.38 9.40 -12.83
N LYS A 202 -7.49 8.67 -12.69
CA LYS A 202 -7.55 7.25 -12.97
C LYS A 202 -7.26 6.97 -14.45
N GLU A 203 -7.94 7.68 -15.35
CA GLU A 203 -7.74 7.55 -16.79
C GLU A 203 -6.28 7.82 -17.18
N CYS A 204 -5.71 8.94 -16.72
CA CYS A 204 -4.34 9.30 -17.05
C CYS A 204 -3.33 8.24 -16.60
N LEU A 205 -3.37 7.80 -15.33
CA LEU A 205 -2.42 6.80 -14.84
C LEU A 205 -2.59 5.45 -15.54
N GLN A 206 -3.81 5.05 -15.87
CA GLN A 206 -4.06 3.83 -16.64
C GLN A 206 -3.50 3.92 -18.07
N LEU A 207 -3.73 5.04 -18.76
CA LEU A 207 -3.22 5.24 -20.12
C LEU A 207 -1.69 5.36 -20.15
N VAL A 208 -1.09 6.08 -19.20
CA VAL A 208 0.37 6.22 -19.08
C VAL A 208 1.01 4.85 -18.84
N LEU A 209 0.48 4.09 -17.88
CA LEU A 209 1.00 2.75 -17.59
C LEU A 209 0.90 1.84 -18.82
N ARG A 210 -0.25 1.87 -19.51
CA ARG A 210 -0.46 1.10 -20.73
C ARG A 210 0.54 1.46 -21.82
N GLN A 211 0.70 2.75 -22.12
CA GLN A 211 1.69 3.22 -23.09
C GLN A 211 3.11 2.86 -22.67
N LEU A 212 3.43 2.92 -21.38
CA LEU A 212 4.72 2.52 -20.87
C LEU A 212 4.96 1.02 -21.13
N CYS A 213 3.99 0.15 -20.83
CA CYS A 213 4.12 -1.29 -21.11
C CYS A 213 4.20 -1.61 -22.61
N GLU A 214 3.47 -0.90 -23.46
CA GLU A 214 3.41 -1.16 -24.91
C GLU A 214 4.64 -0.59 -25.65
N LEU A 215 5.07 0.62 -25.30
CA LEU A 215 6.12 1.36 -26.02
C LEU A 215 7.51 1.14 -25.45
N THR A 216 7.60 0.84 -24.14
CA THR A 216 8.86 0.59 -23.48
C THR A 216 8.98 -0.91 -23.26
N SER A 217 10.09 -1.50 -23.71
CA SER A 217 10.38 -2.93 -23.52
C SER A 217 10.69 -3.27 -22.05
N LEU A 218 10.12 -2.53 -21.08
CA LEU A 218 10.32 -2.74 -19.66
C LEU A 218 9.66 -4.03 -19.18
N PHE A 219 8.46 -4.32 -19.69
CA PHE A 219 7.70 -5.50 -19.34
C PHE A 219 7.57 -6.46 -20.52
N THR A 220 7.45 -7.75 -20.22
CA THR A 220 7.07 -8.79 -21.16
C THR A 220 5.97 -9.64 -20.56
N GLU A 221 5.07 -10.13 -21.41
CA GLU A 221 4.12 -11.15 -21.02
C GLU A 221 4.85 -12.49 -20.86
N LEU A 222 4.42 -13.29 -19.88
CA LEU A 222 4.94 -14.64 -19.66
C LEU A 222 4.26 -15.63 -20.60
N GLU A 223 5.04 -16.35 -21.40
CA GLU A 223 4.51 -17.37 -22.34
C GLU A 223 3.71 -18.47 -21.62
N GLU A 224 4.17 -18.89 -20.44
CA GLU A 224 3.53 -19.93 -19.64
C GLU A 224 2.25 -19.45 -18.93
N LEU A 225 2.12 -18.14 -18.71
CA LEU A 225 1.03 -17.52 -17.94
C LEU A 225 0.53 -16.24 -18.64
N PRO A 226 -0.28 -16.38 -19.71
CA PRO A 226 -0.82 -15.25 -20.45
C PRO A 226 -1.57 -14.26 -19.54
N GLY A 227 -1.37 -12.98 -19.81
CA GLY A 227 -1.90 -11.86 -19.04
C GLY A 227 -1.06 -11.46 -17.82
N LEU A 228 0.01 -12.20 -17.48
CA LEU A 228 0.95 -11.81 -16.43
C LEU A 228 2.22 -11.19 -17.01
N LEU A 229 2.64 -10.08 -16.40
CA LEU A 229 3.81 -9.31 -16.78
C LEU A 229 5.02 -9.66 -15.91
N TRP A 230 6.19 -9.64 -16.54
CA TRP A 230 7.51 -9.78 -15.94
C TRP A 230 8.47 -8.70 -16.44
N PHE A 231 9.50 -8.36 -15.66
CA PHE A 231 10.52 -7.41 -16.10
C PHE A 231 11.42 -8.03 -17.17
N LYS A 232 11.61 -7.35 -18.30
CA LYS A 232 12.63 -7.78 -19.26
C LYS A 232 14.03 -7.59 -18.68
N PRO A 233 15.02 -8.41 -19.07
CA PRO A 233 16.40 -8.22 -18.68
C PRO A 233 16.97 -6.85 -19.11
N THR A 234 17.80 -6.25 -18.26
CA THR A 234 18.33 -4.89 -18.38
C THR A 234 19.10 -4.60 -19.67
N ALA A 235 19.71 -5.62 -20.26
CA ALA A 235 20.46 -5.48 -21.50
C ALA A 235 19.59 -5.07 -22.70
N ASP A 236 18.28 -5.33 -22.67
CA ASP A 236 17.41 -5.17 -23.84
C ASP A 236 16.77 -3.78 -23.96
N TYR A 237 16.57 -3.06 -22.84
CA TYR A 237 15.93 -1.75 -22.85
C TYR A 237 16.91 -0.57 -22.73
N TRP A 238 18.11 -0.74 -22.13
CA TRP A 238 19.13 0.34 -22.10
C TRP A 238 19.81 0.53 -23.46
N ASN A 239 19.98 -0.54 -24.23
CA ASN A 239 20.67 -0.52 -25.53
C ASN A 239 19.80 -0.02 -26.69
N LYS A 240 18.47 -0.04 -26.54
CA LYS A 240 17.50 0.40 -27.56
C LYS A 240 16.84 1.73 -27.27
N GLY A 241 17.28 2.43 -26.21
CA GLY A 241 16.78 3.71 -25.71
C GLY A 241 15.46 4.16 -26.32
N PHE A 242 14.36 3.99 -25.61
CA PHE A 242 13.08 4.52 -26.07
C PHE A 242 13.25 6.02 -26.35
N ILE A 243 13.15 6.40 -27.63
CA ILE A 243 13.16 7.79 -28.07
C ILE A 243 11.69 8.19 -28.24
N PRO A 244 11.14 9.07 -27.39
CA PRO A 244 9.79 9.57 -27.57
C PRO A 244 9.68 10.23 -28.96
N GLN A 245 8.66 9.87 -29.73
CA GLN A 245 8.38 10.57 -30.98
C GLN A 245 7.74 11.92 -30.67
N GLY A 246 8.36 13.01 -31.14
CA GLY A 246 7.83 14.37 -31.05
C GLY A 246 8.10 15.08 -29.72
N ASP A 247 9.28 15.67 -29.59
CA ASP A 247 9.51 17.03 -29.06
C ASP A 247 11.02 17.21 -28.82
N GLU A 248 11.65 18.15 -29.53
CA GLU A 248 13.07 18.50 -29.38
C GLU A 248 13.36 19.33 -28.11
N GLY A 249 12.36 19.53 -27.24
CA GLY A 249 12.41 20.50 -26.14
C GLY A 249 12.30 19.94 -24.71
N HIS A 250 11.88 18.68 -24.52
CA HIS A 250 11.80 18.07 -23.19
C HIS A 250 12.98 17.13 -22.94
N ASP A 251 13.56 17.19 -21.74
CA ASP A 251 14.66 16.35 -21.33
C ASP A 251 14.28 14.86 -21.47
N ILE A 252 14.98 14.11 -22.33
CA ILE A 252 14.72 12.69 -22.60
C ILE A 252 15.40 11.82 -21.53
N GLU A 253 16.10 12.41 -20.55
CA GLU A 253 16.80 11.67 -19.50
C GLU A 253 15.89 10.68 -18.76
N TRP A 254 14.61 11.01 -18.58
CA TRP A 254 13.63 10.14 -17.97
C TRP A 254 13.55 8.76 -18.65
N SER A 255 13.78 8.65 -19.97
CA SER A 255 13.70 7.38 -20.70
C SER A 255 14.84 6.41 -20.38
N LYS A 256 15.88 6.88 -19.68
CA LYS A 256 16.92 6.01 -19.11
C LYS A 256 16.45 5.40 -17.78
N HIS A 257 15.55 6.05 -17.06
CA HIS A 257 15.09 5.67 -15.73
C HIS A 257 13.69 5.05 -15.74
N LEU A 258 13.41 4.23 -16.75
CA LEU A 258 12.10 3.59 -16.94
C LEU A 258 11.65 2.73 -15.73
N PRO A 259 12.51 1.91 -15.10
CA PRO A 259 12.11 1.16 -13.91
C PRO A 259 11.68 2.06 -12.75
N GLU A 260 12.43 3.14 -12.49
CA GLU A 260 12.16 4.11 -11.44
C GLU A 260 10.85 4.86 -11.69
N ILE A 261 10.62 5.27 -12.94
CA ILE A 261 9.38 5.94 -13.35
C ILE A 261 8.18 5.01 -13.26
N ALA A 262 8.30 3.75 -13.72
CA ALA A 262 7.24 2.77 -13.58
C ALA A 262 6.91 2.51 -12.10
N GLY A 263 7.94 2.39 -11.26
CA GLY A 263 7.77 2.30 -9.80
C GLY A 263 7.07 3.52 -9.20
N ALA A 264 7.46 4.72 -9.62
CA ALA A 264 6.85 5.97 -9.17
C ALA A 264 5.39 6.11 -9.62
N ILE A 265 5.03 5.69 -10.84
CA ILE A 265 3.64 5.65 -11.32
C ILE A 265 2.79 4.71 -10.45
N VAL A 266 3.29 3.51 -10.17
CA VAL A 266 2.60 2.53 -9.31
C VAL A 266 2.47 3.06 -7.89
N GLY A 267 3.53 3.68 -7.35
CA GLY A 267 3.53 4.31 -6.03
C GLY A 267 2.52 5.47 -5.93
N LEU A 268 2.51 6.36 -6.91
CA LEU A 268 1.55 7.47 -7.03
C LEU A 268 0.11 6.96 -7.05
N ALA A 269 -0.16 5.92 -7.84
CA ALA A 269 -1.49 5.32 -7.90
C ALA A 269 -1.90 4.71 -6.55
N ALA A 270 -1.02 3.93 -5.92
CA ALA A 270 -1.28 3.31 -4.63
C ALA A 270 -1.54 4.36 -3.54
N PHE A 271 -0.71 5.40 -3.48
CA PHE A 271 -0.82 6.50 -2.51
C PHE A 271 -2.11 7.30 -2.70
N ASN A 272 -2.56 7.48 -3.95
CA ASN A 272 -3.82 8.17 -4.26
C ASN A 272 -5.04 7.23 -4.30
N SER A 273 -4.92 5.98 -3.85
CA SER A 273 -6.00 4.98 -3.86
C SER A 273 -6.60 4.72 -5.26
N ILE A 274 -5.76 4.74 -6.30
CA ILE A 274 -6.12 4.51 -7.71
C ILE A 274 -5.75 3.09 -8.12
N TYR A 275 -6.71 2.35 -8.69
CA TYR A 275 -6.47 1.02 -9.23
C TYR A 275 -5.85 1.08 -10.63
N LEU A 276 -4.71 0.42 -10.79
CA LEU A 276 -4.05 0.19 -12.08
C LEU A 276 -4.29 -1.25 -12.53
N ASP A 277 -4.48 -1.45 -13.84
CA ASP A 277 -4.49 -2.78 -14.44
C ASP A 277 -3.06 -3.23 -14.73
N LEU A 278 -2.28 -3.45 -13.67
CA LEU A 278 -0.91 -3.98 -13.73
C LEU A 278 -0.87 -5.37 -13.12
N ARG A 279 -0.88 -6.40 -13.96
CA ARG A 279 -0.90 -7.80 -13.53
C ARG A 279 0.50 -8.38 -13.52
N LEU A 280 1.26 -8.11 -12.46
CA LEU A 280 2.59 -8.68 -12.32
C LEU A 280 2.50 -10.14 -11.88
N HIS A 281 3.53 -10.94 -12.19
CA HIS A 281 3.62 -12.29 -11.63
C HIS A 281 3.67 -12.26 -10.08
N PRO A 282 2.99 -13.18 -9.36
CA PRO A 282 2.91 -13.19 -7.90
C PRO A 282 4.26 -13.09 -7.15
N SER A 283 5.32 -13.64 -7.72
CA SER A 283 6.68 -13.56 -7.15
C SER A 283 7.17 -12.12 -6.96
N ILE A 284 6.75 -11.19 -7.81
CA ILE A 284 7.15 -9.78 -7.74
C ILE A 284 6.53 -9.12 -6.50
N TYR A 285 5.24 -9.37 -6.23
CA TYR A 285 4.59 -8.85 -5.01
C TYR A 285 5.23 -9.43 -3.75
N ARG A 286 5.60 -10.72 -3.75
CA ARG A 286 6.34 -11.34 -2.64
C ARG A 286 7.69 -10.67 -2.41
N PHE A 287 8.40 -10.35 -3.49
CA PHE A 287 9.67 -9.63 -3.42
C PHE A 287 9.51 -8.23 -2.80
N PHE A 288 8.47 -7.47 -3.17
CA PHE A 288 8.20 -6.16 -2.57
C PHE A 288 7.96 -6.25 -1.07
N VAL A 289 7.18 -7.24 -0.62
CA VAL A 289 6.91 -7.46 0.80
C VAL A 289 8.19 -7.86 1.56
N GLN A 290 9.01 -8.77 1.02
CA GLN A 290 10.23 -9.22 1.71
C GLN A 290 11.28 -8.11 1.86
N ARG A 291 11.46 -7.26 0.85
CA ARG A 291 12.41 -6.12 0.95
C ARG A 291 11.98 -5.08 1.98
N SER A 292 10.69 -4.82 2.13
CA SER A 292 10.19 -3.89 3.17
C SER A 292 10.46 -4.35 4.60
N VAL A 293 10.62 -5.66 4.83
CA VAL A 293 10.95 -6.21 6.15
C VAL A 293 12.44 -6.00 6.44
N GLN A 294 13.31 -6.14 5.45
CA GLN A 294 14.77 -5.98 5.63
C GLN A 294 15.18 -4.52 5.85
N SER A 295 14.54 -3.55 5.19
CA SER A 295 14.86 -2.11 5.34
C SER A 295 14.43 -1.50 6.69
N ASN A 296 13.61 -2.20 7.48
CA ASN A 296 13.22 -1.76 8.83
C ASN A 296 14.19 -2.26 9.93
N PHE A 297 15.26 -2.97 9.54
CA PHE A 297 16.30 -3.49 10.45
C PHE A 297 17.71 -2.93 10.12
N GLU A 298 17.82 -1.92 9.27
CA GLU A 298 19.04 -1.11 9.05
C GLU A 298 18.78 0.33 9.53
#